data_AF-A0A7C5TN19-F1
#
_entry.id   AF-A0A7C5TN19-F1
#
_cell.length_a   1.000
_cell.length_b   1.000
_cell.length_c   1.000
_cell.angle_alpha   90.00
_cell.angle_beta   90.00
_cell.angle_gamma   90.00
#
_symmetry.space_group_name_H-M   'P 1'
#
loop_
_entity.id
_entity.type
_entity.pdbx_description
1 polymer ?
#
loop_
_entity_poly.entity_id
_entity_poly.type
_entity_poly.pdbx_seq_one_letter_code
_entity_poly.pdbx_strand_id
1 'polypeptide(L)'
;FARCVHEGDSAALVRLPGIGRKTAERLIVEMRDRIAPPGEAAEGTGGEAPPATPGDPVADAVSALVALGYRPAEASRMVEAVDTDGRSSEEIIRLALQAALRR
;
A
#
# COMPACT_ATOMS: atom_id res chain seq x y z
N PHE A 1 3.80 2.29 -18.09
CA PHE A 1 4.74 1.42 -17.35
C PHE A 1 4.00 0.37 -16.52
N ALA A 2 3.22 0.74 -15.49
CA ALA A 2 2.48 -0.22 -14.64
C ALA A 2 1.60 -1.21 -15.44
N ARG A 3 0.84 -0.71 -16.43
CA ARG A 3 0.07 -1.55 -17.35
C ARG A 3 0.93 -2.57 -18.10
N CYS A 4 2.08 -2.15 -18.64
CA CYS A 4 3.01 -3.04 -19.37
C CYS A 4 3.62 -4.11 -18.46
N VAL A 5 3.87 -3.78 -17.18
CA VAL A 5 4.31 -4.76 -16.19
C VAL A 5 3.20 -5.78 -15.89
N HIS A 6 1.97 -5.31 -15.71
CA HIS A 6 0.84 -6.18 -15.41
C HIS A 6 0.49 -7.11 -16.58
N GLU A 7 0.49 -6.57 -17.80
CA GLU A 7 0.23 -7.31 -19.05
C GLU A 7 1.43 -8.16 -19.50
N GLY A 8 2.58 -8.07 -18.82
CA GLY A 8 3.80 -8.78 -19.20
C GLY A 8 4.40 -8.35 -20.54
N ASP A 9 4.12 -7.12 -20.97
CA ASP A 9 4.58 -6.58 -22.25
C ASP A 9 6.07 -6.16 -22.18
N SER A 10 6.93 -7.15 -22.33
CA SER A 10 8.39 -6.97 -22.38
C SER A 10 8.83 -6.18 -23.61
N ALA A 11 8.09 -6.24 -24.72
CA ALA A 11 8.41 -5.49 -25.93
C ALA A 11 8.25 -3.98 -25.74
N ALA A 12 7.21 -3.56 -25.00
CA ALA A 12 7.05 -2.16 -24.62
C ALA A 12 8.17 -1.67 -23.69
N LEU A 13 8.65 -2.51 -22.77
CA LEU A 13 9.74 -2.15 -21.86
C LEU A 13 11.10 -2.07 -22.56
N VAL A 14 11.37 -2.90 -23.56
CA VAL A 14 12.63 -2.89 -24.35
C VAL A 14 12.76 -1.65 -25.24
N ARG A 15 11.66 -0.97 -25.57
CA ARG A 15 11.70 0.30 -26.33
C ARG A 15 12.31 1.46 -25.54
N LEU A 16 12.47 1.33 -24.22
CA LEU A 16 13.10 2.33 -23.38
C LEU A 16 14.64 2.29 -23.56
N PRO A 17 15.31 3.44 -23.74
CA PRO A 17 16.75 3.47 -23.89
C PRO A 17 17.42 2.91 -22.61
N GLY A 18 18.28 1.90 -22.78
CA GLY A 18 18.99 1.24 -21.68
C GLY A 18 18.29 0.02 -21.07
N ILE A 19 17.08 -0.36 -21.51
CA ILE A 19 16.39 -1.58 -21.07
C ILE A 19 16.52 -2.67 -22.15
N GLY A 20 17.33 -3.70 -21.90
CA GLY A 20 17.41 -4.89 -22.77
C GLY A 20 16.33 -5.92 -22.48
N ARG A 21 16.14 -6.92 -23.36
CA ARG A 21 15.12 -7.98 -23.21
C ARG A 21 15.18 -8.69 -21.85
N LYS A 22 16.38 -9.08 -21.43
CA LYS A 22 16.59 -9.75 -20.14
C LYS A 22 16.26 -8.84 -18.94
N THR A 23 16.55 -7.55 -19.06
CA THR A 23 16.23 -6.55 -18.03
C THR A 23 14.71 -6.31 -17.96
N ALA A 24 14.04 -6.22 -19.11
CA ALA A 24 12.58 -6.07 -19.19
C ALA A 24 11.84 -7.26 -18.56
N GLU A 25 12.24 -8.50 -18.89
CA GLU A 25 11.65 -9.72 -18.32
C GLU A 25 11.82 -9.77 -16.80
N ARG A 26 13.02 -9.46 -16.30
CA ARG A 26 13.30 -9.37 -14.86
C ARG A 26 12.47 -8.29 -14.17
N LEU A 27 12.36 -7.11 -14.79
CA LEU A 27 11.55 -6.00 -14.29
C LEU A 27 10.08 -6.37 -14.16
N ILE A 28 9.53 -7.09 -15.14
CA ILE A 28 8.13 -7.55 -15.10
C ILE A 28 7.90 -8.45 -13.90
N VAL A 29 8.80 -9.41 -13.64
CA VAL A 29 8.66 -10.32 -12.50
C VAL A 29 8.78 -9.57 -11.18
N GLU A 30 9.84 -8.77 -11.01
CA GLU A 30 10.09 -8.05 -9.74
C GLU A 30 9.03 -6.97 -9.45
N MET A 31 8.50 -6.30 -10.47
CA MET A 31 7.52 -5.24 -10.30
C MET A 31 6.08 -5.76 -10.24
N ARG A 32 5.76 -6.90 -10.85
CA ARG A 32 4.40 -7.48 -10.76
C ARG A 32 4.02 -7.86 -9.33
N ASP A 33 5.00 -8.26 -8.52
CA ASP A 33 4.78 -8.52 -7.09
C ASP A 33 4.67 -7.23 -6.25
N ARG A 34 5.09 -6.08 -6.79
CA ARG A 34 5.12 -4.78 -6.10
C ARG A 34 4.05 -3.79 -6.56
N ILE A 35 3.54 -3.95 -7.79
CA ILE A 35 2.53 -3.07 -8.38
C ILE A 35 1.16 -3.67 -8.10
N ALA A 36 0.34 -2.94 -7.35
CA ALA A 36 -1.06 -3.28 -7.12
C ALA A 36 -1.81 -3.45 -8.47
N PRO A 37 -2.76 -4.39 -8.58
CA PRO A 37 -3.50 -4.63 -9.81
C PRO A 37 -4.17 -3.35 -10.33
N PRO A 38 -4.25 -3.16 -11.67
CA PRO A 38 -4.84 -1.98 -12.26
C PRO A 38 -6.32 -1.91 -11.91
N GLY A 39 -6.66 -1.02 -10.97
CA GLY A 39 -7.99 -0.90 -10.38
C GLY A 39 -7.94 -0.58 -8.89
N GLU A 40 -6.86 -0.99 -8.21
CA GLU A 40 -6.46 -0.45 -6.92
C GLU A 40 -5.56 0.74 -7.22
N ALA A 41 -5.94 1.91 -6.71
CA ALA A 41 -5.16 3.13 -6.88
C ALA A 41 -3.70 2.83 -6.47
N ALA A 42 -2.78 3.17 -7.37
CA ALA A 42 -1.37 3.25 -7.00
C ALA A 42 -1.25 4.37 -5.97
N GLU A 43 -1.38 4.04 -4.68
CA GLU A 43 -0.92 4.86 -3.58
C GLU A 43 0.59 4.92 -3.71
N GLY A 44 1.03 5.95 -4.43
CA GLY A 44 2.41 6.18 -4.76
C GLY A 44 3.23 6.31 -3.49
N THR A 45 4.34 5.60 -3.48
CA THR A 45 5.52 5.89 -2.67
C THR A 45 5.86 7.38 -2.74
N GLY A 46 5.55 8.11 -1.67
CA GLY A 46 5.89 9.52 -1.51
C GLY A 46 5.04 10.11 -0.39
N GLY A 47 5.68 10.43 0.73
CA GLY A 47 5.02 11.04 1.87
C GLY A 47 4.28 12.31 1.46
N GLU A 48 2.95 12.21 1.42
CA GLU A 48 1.99 13.29 1.58
C GLU A 48 0.70 12.56 1.95
N ALA A 49 0.15 12.84 3.14
CA ALA A 49 -1.13 12.27 3.53
C ALA A 49 -2.15 12.56 2.40
N PRO A 50 -2.84 11.55 1.84
CA PRO A 50 -3.80 11.81 0.79
C PRO A 50 -4.90 12.74 1.35
N PRO A 51 -5.39 13.71 0.56
CA PRO A 51 -6.52 14.53 0.96
C PRO A 51 -7.69 13.60 1.26
N ALA A 52 -8.28 13.77 2.44
CA ALA A 52 -9.42 13.02 2.97
C ALA A 52 -10.55 12.93 1.94
N THR A 53 -10.47 11.92 1.08
CA THR A 53 -11.65 11.27 0.52
C THR A 53 -12.31 10.59 1.71
N PRO A 54 -13.64 10.47 1.82
CA PRO A 54 -14.25 9.63 2.84
C PRO A 54 -13.98 8.17 2.49
N GLY A 55 -12.71 7.77 2.63
CA GLY A 55 -12.27 6.40 2.75
C GLY A 55 -12.70 5.88 4.10
N ASP A 56 -12.78 4.56 4.20
CA ASP A 56 -13.08 3.88 5.45
C ASP A 56 -12.02 4.29 6.51
N PRO A 57 -12.39 4.98 7.60
CA PRO A 57 -11.44 5.44 8.61
C PRO A 57 -10.65 4.27 9.25
N VAL A 58 -11.21 3.06 9.19
CA VAL A 58 -10.54 1.82 9.60
C VAL A 58 -9.40 1.48 8.63
N ALA A 59 -9.65 1.54 7.32
CA ALA A 59 -8.65 1.25 6.30
C ALA A 59 -7.49 2.26 6.37
N ASP A 60 -7.81 3.54 6.53
CA ASP A 60 -6.79 4.60 6.69
C ASP A 60 -5.92 4.35 7.93
N ALA A 61 -6.53 3.93 9.04
CA ALA A 61 -5.81 3.60 10.26
C ALA A 61 -4.87 2.40 10.08
N VAL A 62 -5.31 1.35 9.37
CA VAL A 62 -4.48 0.18 9.06
C VAL A 62 -3.29 0.59 8.17
N SER A 63 -3.53 1.36 7.12
CA SER A 63 -2.47 1.85 6.22
C SER A 63 -1.44 2.71 6.96
N ALA A 64 -1.90 3.59 7.87
CA ALA A 64 -1.02 4.39 8.72
C ALA A 64 -0.17 3.52 9.67
N LEU A 65 -0.74 2.49 10.29
CA LEU A 65 0.01 1.56 11.14
C LEU A 65 1.05 0.77 10.33
N VAL A 66 0.73 0.36 9.10
CA VAL A 66 1.70 -0.28 8.20
C VAL A 66 2.83 0.69 7.84
N ALA A 67 2.52 1.96 7.58
CA ALA A 67 3.53 3.00 7.32
C ALA A 67 4.45 3.25 8.54
N LEU A 68 3.97 3.03 9.76
CA LEU A 68 4.77 3.06 10.99
C LEU A 68 5.68 1.83 11.17
N GLY A 69 5.57 0.82 10.29
CA GLY A 69 6.42 -0.37 10.27
C GLY A 69 5.77 -1.64 10.83
N TYR A 70 4.47 -1.60 11.16
CA TYR A 70 3.74 -2.81 11.56
C TYR A 70 3.44 -3.69 10.35
N ARG A 71 3.38 -5.01 10.56
CA ARG A 71 2.96 -5.94 9.49
C ARG A 71 1.47 -5.75 9.18
N PRO A 72 1.00 -5.88 7.93
CA PRO A 72 -0.41 -5.67 7.57
C PRO A 72 -1.40 -6.47 8.42
N ALA A 73 -1.09 -7.75 8.67
CA ALA A 73 -1.91 -8.62 9.53
C ALA A 73 -1.91 -8.21 11.01
N GLU A 74 -0.83 -7.58 11.47
CA GLU A 74 -0.71 -7.07 12.84
C GLU A 74 -1.44 -5.74 12.99
N ALA A 75 -1.26 -4.82 12.04
CA ALA A 75 -2.00 -3.57 11.96
C ALA A 75 -3.52 -3.78 11.97
N SER A 76 -4.01 -4.72 11.14
CA SER A 76 -5.44 -5.08 11.10
C SER A 76 -5.95 -5.55 12.46
N ARG A 77 -5.21 -6.46 13.12
CA ARG A 77 -5.56 -6.94 14.47
C ARG A 77 -5.56 -5.85 15.53
N MET A 78 -4.64 -4.90 15.44
CA MET A 78 -4.58 -3.78 16.39
C MET A 78 -5.79 -2.86 16.26
N VAL A 79 -6.27 -2.64 15.03
CA VAL A 79 -7.48 -1.85 14.76
C VAL A 79 -8.75 -2.61 15.16
N GLU A 80 -8.83 -3.92 14.88
CA GLU A 80 -9.94 -4.78 15.33
C GLU A 80 -10.05 -4.89 16.86
N ALA A 81 -8.93 -4.72 17.58
CA ALA A 81 -8.89 -4.78 19.04
C ALA A 81 -9.40 -3.51 19.72
N VAL A 82 -9.70 -2.45 18.96
CA VAL A 82 -10.20 -1.17 19.47
C VAL A 82 -11.56 -0.86 18.89
N ASP A 83 -12.33 -0.06 19.62
CA ASP A 83 -13.61 0.42 19.15
C ASP A 83 -13.40 1.49 18.06
N THR A 84 -14.06 1.31 16.91
CA THR A 84 -13.88 2.12 15.69
C THR A 84 -15.15 2.87 15.31
N ASP A 85 -16.28 2.61 15.98
CA ASP A 85 -17.58 3.15 15.60
C ASP A 85 -17.62 4.68 15.75
N GLY A 86 -17.87 5.36 14.63
CA GLY A 86 -17.98 6.82 14.56
C GLY A 86 -16.68 7.58 14.86
N ARG A 87 -15.53 6.90 14.90
CA ARG A 87 -14.22 7.53 15.18
C ARG A 87 -13.49 7.93 13.91
N SER A 88 -12.70 8.99 14.02
CA SER A 88 -11.76 9.37 12.97
C SER A 88 -10.58 8.39 12.87
N SER A 89 -9.93 8.34 11.71
CA SER A 89 -8.74 7.51 11.52
C SER A 89 -7.62 7.84 12.52
N GLU A 90 -7.40 9.12 12.84
CA GLU A 90 -6.45 9.54 13.87
C GLU A 90 -6.76 8.97 15.26
N GLU A 91 -8.03 8.96 15.66
CA GLU A 91 -8.46 8.40 16.96
C GLU A 91 -8.25 6.89 17.00
N ILE A 92 -8.58 6.19 15.92
CA ILE A 92 -8.39 4.75 15.79
C ILE A 92 -6.90 4.39 15.89
N ILE A 93 -6.02 5.12 15.18
CA ILE A 93 -4.56 4.92 15.23
C ILE A 93 -4.06 5.12 16.66
N ARG A 94 -4.50 6.18 17.34
CA ARG A 94 -4.08 6.48 18.72
C ARG A 94 -4.48 5.36 19.68
N LEU A 95 -5.71 4.87 19.58
CA LEU A 95 -6.22 3.79 20.42
C LEU A 95 -5.47 2.48 20.15
N ALA A 96 -5.26 2.13 18.88
CA ALA A 96 -4.54 0.93 18.46
C ALA A 96 -3.10 0.92 19.01
N LEU A 97 -2.38 2.03 18.92
CA LEU A 97 -1.02 2.17 19.47
C LEU A 97 -1.00 2.11 21.00
N GLN A 98 -1.98 2.74 21.67
CA GLN A 98 -2.09 2.66 23.13
C GLN A 98 -2.38 1.23 23.61
N ALA A 99 -3.22 0.48 22.90
CA ALA A 99 -3.52 -0.91 23.22
C ALA A 99 -2.28 -1.81 23.05
N ALA A 100 -1.49 -1.59 21.99
CA ALA A 100 -0.27 -2.36 21.73
C ALA A 100 0.82 -2.13 22.78
N LEU A 101 0.94 -0.91 23.32
CA LEU A 101 1.94 -0.57 24.35
C LEU A 101 1.57 -1.03 25.77
N ARG A 102 0.29 -1.34 26.02
CA ARG A 102 -0.19 -1.80 27.33
C ARG A 102 -0.14 -3.33 27.49
N ARG A 103 0.39 -4.03 26.50
CA ARG A 103 0.52 -5.48 26.47
C ARG A 103 1.94 -5.91 26.87
#